data_AF-A0A318T4J5-F1
#
_entry.id   AF-A0A318T4J5-F1
#
_cell.length_a   1.000
_cell.length_b   1.000
_cell.length_c   1.000
_cell.angle_alpha   90.00
_cell.angle_beta   90.00
_cell.angle_gamma   90.00
#
_symmetry.space_group_name_H-M   'P 1'
#
loop_
_entity.id
_entity.type
_entity.pdbx_description
1 polymer ?
#
loop_
_entity_poly.entity_id
_entity_poly.type
_entity_poly.pdbx_seq_one_letter_code
_entity_poly.pdbx_strand_id
1 'polypeptide(L)'
;MPGRAEGGVMTQYDVKRSNSEKRHSERRRTRLRSGKLVDIEGRFLIECQLYDITGSGARIRVANSLRVPERFWLFDDRYTHALLAQIVWRDGLDLGVSFRDDPATPPLSETRLAELAAKYYSL
;
A
#
# COMPACT_ATOMS: atom_id res chain seq x y z
N MET A 1 -4.62 38.34 21.00
CA MET A 1 -5.01 37.57 19.80
C MET A 1 -4.26 36.24 19.83
N PRO A 2 -4.84 35.14 20.32
CA PRO A 2 -4.15 33.84 20.28
C PRO A 2 -4.29 33.21 18.89
N GLY A 3 -3.14 32.97 18.25
CA GLY A 3 -3.03 32.28 16.97
C GLY A 3 -3.54 30.84 17.08
N ARG A 4 -4.40 30.46 16.15
CA ARG A 4 -4.91 29.09 16.01
C ARG A 4 -3.75 28.17 15.63
N ALA A 5 -3.46 27.22 16.52
CA ALA A 5 -2.54 26.14 16.31
C ALA A 5 -2.95 25.28 15.10
N GLU A 6 -1.93 24.91 14.35
CA GLU A 6 -1.93 24.15 13.12
C GLU A 6 -2.31 22.70 13.41
N GLY A 7 -3.45 22.25 12.87
CA GLY A 7 -3.85 20.85 12.86
C GLY A 7 -3.15 20.10 11.73
N GLY A 8 -1.87 19.78 11.91
CA GLY A 8 -1.15 18.86 11.03
C GLY A 8 -1.75 17.45 11.15
N VAL A 9 -2.52 17.04 10.14
CA VAL A 9 -3.03 15.67 10.02
C VAL A 9 -1.82 14.75 9.84
N MET A 10 -1.48 14.05 10.92
CA MET A 10 -0.38 13.11 11.03
C MET A 10 -0.69 11.88 10.18
N THR A 11 -0.16 11.83 8.96
CA THR A 11 -0.27 10.65 8.08
C THR A 11 0.39 9.46 8.76
N GLN A 12 -0.40 8.39 8.95
CA GLN A 12 -0.12 7.19 9.76
C GLN A 12 1.06 6.31 9.28
N TYR A 13 1.90 6.80 8.37
CA TYR A 13 3.10 6.11 7.91
C TYR A 13 4.32 6.59 8.71
N ASP A 14 4.35 6.23 9.99
CA ASP A 14 5.53 6.39 10.82
C ASP A 14 6.72 5.70 10.12
N VAL A 15 7.63 6.52 9.58
CA VAL A 15 8.79 6.10 8.81
C VAL A 15 9.73 5.34 9.75
N LYS A 16 9.63 4.01 9.74
CA LYS A 16 10.61 3.09 10.32
C LYS A 16 11.94 3.25 9.58
N ARG A 17 12.73 4.27 9.93
CA ARG A 17 14.15 4.31 9.59
C ARG A 17 14.85 3.19 10.37
N SER A 18 15.21 2.09 9.70
CA SER A 18 16.14 1.11 10.25
C SER A 18 17.49 1.32 9.58
N ASN A 19 18.40 2.01 10.28
CA ASN A 19 19.80 2.09 9.91
C ASN A 19 20.60 1.06 10.74
N SER A 20 21.31 0.19 10.02
CA SER A 20 22.46 -0.64 10.37
C SER A 20 22.43 -1.67 11.52
N GLU A 21 22.72 -2.91 11.09
CA GLU A 21 23.58 -3.92 11.72
C GLU A 21 23.15 -4.59 13.02
N LYS A 22 22.70 -5.85 12.88
CA LYS A 22 23.48 -7.02 13.36
C LYS A 22 22.95 -8.31 12.71
N ARG A 23 23.85 -9.00 12.01
CA ARG A 23 23.71 -10.38 11.59
C ARG A 23 23.58 -11.24 12.86
N HIS A 24 22.40 -11.78 13.15
CA HIS A 24 22.16 -13.12 13.71
C HIS A 24 20.72 -13.25 14.21
N SER A 25 20.10 -14.39 13.86
CA SER A 25 18.92 -15.02 14.47
C SER A 25 17.87 -14.08 15.09
N GLU A 26 16.72 -13.90 14.48
CA GLU A 26 15.66 -14.92 14.51
C GLU A 26 14.76 -14.80 13.29
N ARG A 27 14.15 -15.92 12.91
CA ARG A 27 13.21 -16.09 11.81
C ARG A 27 11.95 -15.21 11.95
N ARG A 28 12.05 -13.89 11.75
CA ARG A 28 10.89 -12.96 11.66
C ARG A 28 10.23 -13.01 10.27
N ARG A 29 9.92 -14.21 9.78
CA ARG A 29 9.01 -14.45 8.65
C ARG A 29 7.54 -14.24 9.09
N THR A 30 7.11 -13.07 9.56
CA THR A 30 5.69 -12.96 10.03
C THR A 30 5.04 -11.58 9.94
N ARG A 31 5.43 -10.67 9.03
CA ARG A 31 4.58 -9.49 8.70
C ARG A 31 4.67 -9.05 7.23
N LEU A 32 4.67 -9.99 6.30
CA LEU A 32 4.31 -9.65 4.92
C LEU A 32 2.84 -9.24 4.97
N ARG A 33 2.55 -7.96 4.70
CA ARG A 33 1.16 -7.54 4.58
C ARG A 33 0.67 -8.00 3.22
N SER A 34 -0.44 -8.72 3.21
CA SER A 34 -1.16 -8.96 1.98
C SER A 34 -1.82 -7.66 1.56
N GLY A 35 -1.66 -7.34 0.28
CA GLY A 35 -2.38 -6.26 -0.35
C GLY A 35 -3.02 -6.73 -1.63
N LYS A 36 -3.94 -5.92 -2.11
CA LYS A 36 -4.62 -6.14 -3.37
C LYS A 36 -4.35 -4.95 -4.25
N LEU A 37 -3.90 -5.20 -5.47
CA LEU A 37 -3.81 -4.16 -6.48
C LEU A 37 -5.17 -4.05 -7.12
N VAL A 38 -5.64 -2.83 -7.20
CA VAL A 38 -6.92 -2.47 -7.77
C VAL A 38 -6.62 -1.42 -8.82
N ASP A 39 -7.18 -1.58 -10.01
CA ASP A 39 -7.03 -0.61 -11.08
C ASP A 39 -7.61 0.76 -10.67
N ILE A 40 -7.24 1.83 -11.37
CA ILE A 40 -7.84 3.15 -11.17
C ILE A 40 -9.37 3.13 -11.31
N GLU A 41 -9.91 2.19 -12.11
CA GLU A 41 -11.35 1.95 -12.24
C GLU A 41 -11.98 1.19 -11.04
N GLY A 42 -11.22 0.83 -10.01
CA GLY A 42 -11.72 0.05 -8.88
C GLY A 42 -11.87 -1.45 -9.16
N ARG A 43 -11.22 -1.96 -10.21
CA ARG A 43 -11.23 -3.39 -10.57
C ARG A 43 -10.06 -4.11 -9.92
N PHE A 44 -10.33 -5.18 -9.19
CA PHE A 44 -9.27 -6.03 -8.62
C PHE A 44 -8.39 -6.61 -9.74
N LEU A 45 -7.09 -6.37 -9.66
CA LEU A 45 -6.09 -6.84 -10.63
C LEU A 45 -5.43 -8.13 -10.16
N ILE A 46 -4.72 -8.05 -9.03
CA ILE A 46 -3.92 -9.15 -8.49
C ILE A 46 -3.59 -8.93 -7.01
N GLU A 47 -3.33 -10.00 -6.28
CA GLU A 47 -2.78 -9.92 -4.93
C GLU A 47 -1.27 -9.65 -4.96
N CYS A 48 -0.80 -8.92 -3.94
CA CYS A 48 0.60 -8.68 -3.72
C CYS A 48 0.99 -8.84 -2.26
N GLN A 49 2.28 -9.00 -2.05
CA GLN A 49 2.90 -8.94 -0.74
C GLN A 49 3.61 -7.60 -0.65
N LEU A 50 3.27 -6.78 0.34
CA LEU A 50 3.98 -5.53 0.61
C LEU A 50 5.23 -5.81 1.43
N TYR A 51 6.35 -5.28 0.95
CA TYR A 51 7.68 -5.30 1.55
C TYR A 51 8.11 -3.85 1.80
N ASP A 52 8.71 -3.56 2.95
CA ASP A 52 9.36 -2.26 3.17
C ASP A 52 8.47 -1.04 2.84
N ILE A 53 7.35 -0.91 3.57
CA ILE A 53 6.43 0.22 3.41
C ILE A 53 7.01 1.43 4.12
N THR A 54 7.16 2.53 3.39
CA THR A 54 7.57 3.85 3.85
C THR A 54 6.43 4.85 3.66
N GLY A 55 6.54 6.06 4.22
CA GLY A 55 5.49 7.08 4.04
C GLY A 55 5.35 7.64 2.62
N SER A 56 6.37 7.48 1.77
CA SER A 56 6.38 7.97 0.39
C SER A 56 6.30 6.86 -0.67
N GLY A 57 6.39 5.60 -0.26
CA GLY A 57 6.36 4.47 -1.17
C GLY A 57 6.52 3.12 -0.49
N ALA A 58 6.44 2.05 -1.25
CA ALA A 58 6.63 0.70 -0.76
C ALA A 58 7.28 -0.16 -1.83
N ARG A 59 7.96 -1.23 -1.42
CA ARG A 59 8.27 -2.33 -2.32
C ARG A 59 7.10 -3.31 -2.27
N ILE A 60 6.63 -3.80 -3.40
CA ILE A 60 5.61 -4.84 -3.42
C ILE A 60 6.07 -5.97 -4.32
N ARG A 61 5.70 -7.20 -3.98
CA ARG A 61 5.90 -8.35 -4.84
C ARG A 61 4.55 -8.88 -5.28
N VAL A 62 4.37 -8.98 -6.59
CA VAL A 62 3.13 -9.49 -7.18
C VAL A 62 3.35 -10.91 -7.67
N ALA A 63 2.28 -11.70 -7.76
CA ALA A 63 2.36 -13.02 -8.37
C ALA A 63 2.60 -12.95 -9.90
N ASN A 64 2.17 -11.85 -10.53
CA ASN A 64 2.36 -11.59 -11.95
C ASN A 64 2.44 -10.09 -12.23
N SER A 65 3.60 -9.62 -12.69
CA SER A 65 3.82 -8.19 -13.01
C SER A 65 3.18 -7.76 -14.32
N LEU A 66 2.91 -8.67 -15.26
CA LEU A 66 2.36 -8.31 -16.59
C LEU A 66 0.96 -7.68 -16.52
N ARG A 67 0.18 -7.97 -15.47
CA ARG A 67 -1.16 -7.42 -15.28
C ARG A 67 -1.20 -6.11 -14.50
N VAL A 68 -0.04 -5.59 -14.07
CA VAL A 68 0.00 -4.42 -13.20
C VAL A 68 0.26 -3.16 -14.04
N PRO A 69 -0.66 -2.17 -14.02
CA PRO A 69 -0.48 -0.89 -14.69
C PRO A 69 0.53 -0.01 -13.94
N GLU A 70 0.96 1.11 -14.54
CA GLU A 70 1.88 2.05 -13.89
C GLU A 70 1.26 2.79 -12.70
N ARG A 71 -0.08 2.95 -12.68
CA ARG A 71 -0.83 3.58 -11.59
C ARG A 71 -1.96 2.67 -11.18
N PHE A 72 -2.09 2.44 -9.88
CA PHE A 72 -3.12 1.59 -9.30
C PHE A 72 -3.39 1.96 -7.85
N TRP A 73 -4.53 1.54 -7.35
CA TRP A 73 -4.88 1.56 -5.95
C TRP A 73 -4.28 0.34 -5.25
N LEU A 74 -3.40 0.58 -4.28
CA LEU A 74 -2.87 -0.43 -3.38
C LEU A 74 -3.76 -0.52 -2.15
N PHE A 75 -4.58 -1.57 -2.09
CA PHE A 75 -5.40 -1.88 -0.93
C PHE A 75 -4.59 -2.65 0.11
N ASP A 76 -4.45 -2.09 1.30
CA ASP A 76 -3.86 -2.78 2.46
C ASP A 76 -4.98 -3.51 3.22
N ASP A 77 -4.91 -4.84 3.25
CA ASP A 77 -5.93 -5.71 3.85
C ASP A 77 -6.05 -5.50 5.37
N ARG A 78 -4.98 -5.07 6.04
CA ARG A 78 -4.95 -4.85 7.49
C ARG A 78 -5.60 -3.54 7.90
N TYR A 79 -5.43 -2.49 7.10
CA TYR A 79 -6.00 -1.16 7.37
C TYR A 79 -7.29 -0.90 6.62
N THR A 80 -7.70 -1.84 5.74
CA THR A 80 -8.89 -1.72 4.89
C THR A 80 -8.92 -0.40 4.12
N HIS A 81 -7.76 0.04 3.66
CA HIS A 81 -7.58 1.33 2.99
C HIS A 81 -6.83 1.15 1.68
N ALA A 82 -7.25 1.90 0.65
CA ALA A 82 -6.61 1.93 -0.65
C ALA A 82 -5.81 3.22 -0.83
N LEU A 83 -4.56 3.08 -1.25
CA LEU A 83 -3.66 4.20 -1.51
C LEU A 83 -3.30 4.21 -2.99
N LEU A 84 -3.40 5.37 -3.63
CA LEU A 84 -2.98 5.48 -5.00
C LEU A 84 -1.45 5.39 -5.05
N ALA A 85 -0.97 4.41 -5.81
CA ALA A 85 0.42 4.05 -5.93
C ALA A 85 0.83 4.06 -7.40
N GLN A 86 2.02 4.57 -7.65
CA GLN A 86 2.65 4.62 -8.96
C GLN A 86 3.88 3.72 -8.95
N ILE A 87 4.07 2.91 -9.99
CA ILE A 87 5.32 2.17 -10.21
C ILE A 87 6.45 3.16 -10.51
N VAL A 88 7.54 3.05 -9.76
CA VAL A 88 8.81 3.75 -9.99
C VAL A 88 9.79 2.85 -10.73
N TRP A 89 9.82 1.57 -10.37
CA TRP A 89 10.69 0.57 -11.01
C TRP A 89 10.06 -0.82 -10.94
N ARG A 90 10.49 -1.69 -11.86
CA ARG A 90 10.03 -3.08 -11.96
C ARG A 90 11.25 -3.98 -12.10
N ASP A 91 11.28 -5.03 -11.30
CA ASP A 91 12.32 -6.05 -11.30
C ASP A 91 11.65 -7.44 -11.25
N GLY A 92 11.29 -7.97 -12.42
CA GLY A 92 10.57 -9.24 -12.51
C GLY A 92 9.21 -9.21 -11.81
N LEU A 93 9.13 -9.79 -10.61
CA LEU A 93 7.93 -9.84 -9.76
C LEU A 93 7.92 -8.77 -8.66
N ASP A 94 9.05 -8.12 -8.43
CA ASP A 94 9.21 -7.05 -7.47
C ASP A 94 8.95 -5.70 -8.16
N LEU A 95 8.18 -4.86 -7.50
CA LEU A 95 7.78 -3.54 -7.99
C LEU A 95 8.08 -2.53 -6.89
N GLY A 96 8.81 -1.47 -7.23
CA GLY A 96 8.92 -0.30 -6.38
C GLY A 96 7.79 0.65 -6.69
N VAL A 97 7.00 1.02 -5.69
CA VAL A 97 5.88 1.94 -5.86
C VAL A 97 6.04 3.16 -4.97
N SER A 98 5.56 4.30 -5.43
CA SER A 98 5.49 5.54 -4.66
C SER A 98 4.03 5.91 -4.45
N PHE A 99 3.67 6.25 -3.22
CA PHE A 99 2.34 6.70 -2.87
C PHE A 99 2.14 8.13 -3.35
N ARG A 100 1.04 8.37 -4.04
CA ARG A 100 0.65 9.70 -4.52
C ARG A 100 -0.79 9.93 -4.14
N ASP A 101 -1.06 11.10 -3.59
CA ASP A 101 -2.42 11.60 -3.46
C ASP A 101 -2.71 12.39 -4.74
N ASP A 102 -3.69 11.95 -5.53
CA ASP A 102 -4.09 12.61 -6.77
C ASP A 102 -5.54 13.07 -6.65
N PRO A 103 -5.81 14.39 -6.58
CA PRO A 103 -7.18 14.90 -6.39
C PRO A 103 -8.08 14.65 -7.60
N ALA A 104 -7.51 14.33 -8.77
CA ALA A 104 -8.28 13.96 -9.96
C ALA A 104 -8.73 12.49 -9.94
N THR A 105 -8.15 11.66 -9.06
CA THR A 105 -8.54 10.27 -8.89
C THR A 105 -9.27 10.12 -7.56
N PRO A 106 -10.62 10.07 -7.56
CA PRO A 106 -11.36 9.96 -6.32
C PRO A 106 -10.97 8.66 -5.59
N PRO A 107 -10.86 8.69 -4.25
CA PRO A 107 -10.59 7.49 -3.49
C PRO A 107 -11.69 6.45 -3.73
N LEU A 108 -11.34 5.17 -3.63
CA LEU A 108 -12.32 4.10 -3.74
C LEU A 108 -13.41 4.29 -2.69
N SER A 109 -14.66 4.14 -3.10
CA SER A 109 -15.81 4.27 -2.19
C SER A 109 -15.72 3.25 -1.05
N GLU A 110 -16.27 3.59 0.11
CA GLU A 110 -16.32 2.68 1.26
C GLU A 110 -16.94 1.33 0.91
N THR A 111 -17.96 1.31 0.04
CA THR A 111 -18.55 0.08 -0.51
C THR A 111 -17.53 -0.79 -1.23
N ARG A 112 -16.67 -0.19 -2.07
CA ARG A 112 -15.61 -0.91 -2.80
C ARG A 112 -14.54 -1.45 -1.86
N LEU A 113 -14.14 -0.65 -0.87
CA LEU A 113 -13.22 -1.09 0.18
C LEU A 113 -13.81 -2.27 0.97
N ALA A 114 -15.10 -2.19 1.31
CA ALA A 114 -15.84 -3.26 1.96
C ALA A 114 -15.94 -4.50 1.07
N GLU A 115 -16.20 -4.40 -0.24
CA GLU A 115 -16.21 -5.54 -1.18
C GLU A 115 -14.84 -6.22 -1.26
N LEU A 116 -13.76 -5.44 -1.23
CA LEU A 116 -12.38 -5.97 -1.22
C LEU A 116 -12.03 -6.67 0.09
N ALA A 117 -12.55 -6.18 1.23
CA ALA A 117 -12.38 -6.80 2.54
C ALA A 117 -13.31 -8.01 2.76
N ALA A 118 -14.55 -7.95 2.27
CA ALA A 118 -15.61 -8.93 2.50
C ALA A 118 -15.33 -10.31 1.89
N LYS A 119 -14.46 -10.40 0.87
CA LYS A 119 -13.99 -11.71 0.35
C LYS A 119 -13.34 -12.61 1.42
N TYR A 120 -12.96 -12.06 2.59
CA TYR A 120 -12.45 -12.81 3.74
C TYR A 120 -13.46 -12.97 4.89
N TYR A 121 -14.63 -12.33 4.83
CA TYR A 121 -15.67 -12.36 5.87
C TYR A 121 -16.96 -13.01 5.39
N SER A 122 -16.88 -14.22 4.82
CA SER A 122 -18.02 -15.14 4.79
C SER A 122 -17.79 -16.19 5.87
N LEU A 123 -18.40 -15.96 7.03
CA LEU A 123 -18.56 -16.91 8.13
C LEU A 123 -20.05 -17.11 8.36
#